data_AF-A0A329RN33-F1
#
_entry.id   AF-A0A329RN33-F1
#
_cell.length_a   1.000
_cell.length_b   1.000
_cell.length_c   1.000
_cell.angle_alpha   90.00
_cell.angle_beta   90.00
_cell.angle_gamma   90.00
#
_symmetry.space_group_name_H-M   'P 1'
#
loop_
_entity.id
_entity.type
_entity.pdbx_description
1 polymer ?
#
loop_
_entity_poly.entity_id
_entity_poly.type
_entity_poly.pdbx_seq_one_letter_code
_entity_poly.pdbx_strand_id
1 'polypeptide(L)'
;MWKDKVLTHVQQLDHDHEIKTLEKGQPDPTVTMVDFLTGTPEKPVIYVSDPSEDEEDKKNLRWHLVYYNRAITGMRNLFNQTLPHSFLSMLPETVSKMKSM
;
A
#
# COMPACT_ATOMS: atom_id res chain seq x y z
N MET A 1 13.22 18.37 6.26
CA MET A 1 12.65 18.36 7.63
C MET A 1 11.30 17.65 7.73
N TRP A 2 10.22 18.07 7.06
CA TRP A 2 8.92 17.36 7.18
C TRP A 2 8.91 16.02 6.44
N LYS A 3 9.54 15.94 5.25
CA LYS A 3 9.68 14.70 4.48
C LYS A 3 10.41 13.61 5.25
N ASP A 4 11.53 13.96 5.89
CA ASP A 4 12.33 13.02 6.68
C ASP A 4 11.52 12.46 7.86
N LYS A 5 10.72 13.31 8.53
CA LYS A 5 9.83 12.88 9.61
C LYS A 5 8.74 11.92 9.13
N VAL A 6 8.12 12.18 7.98
CA VAL A 6 7.12 11.29 7.39
C VAL A 6 7.76 9.96 7.01
N LEU A 7 8.94 9.99 6.38
CA LEU A 7 9.66 8.79 5.99
C LEU A 7 10.02 7.93 7.21
N THR A 8 10.60 8.53 8.26
CA THR A 8 10.92 7.81 9.50
C THR A 8 9.67 7.20 10.15
N HIS A 9 8.56 7.94 10.19
CA HIS A 9 7.32 7.40 10.76
C HIS A 9 6.77 6.22 9.95
N VAL A 10 6.78 6.32 8.61
CA VAL A 10 6.35 5.23 7.73
C VAL A 10 7.26 4.01 7.86
N GLN A 11 8.58 4.20 7.94
CA GLN A 11 9.54 3.12 8.19
C GLN A 11 9.26 2.39 9.51
N GLN A 12 8.90 3.12 10.57
CA GLN A 12 8.51 2.51 11.84
C GLN A 12 7.23 1.66 11.70
N LEU A 13 6.22 2.16 10.98
CA LEU A 13 4.97 1.43 10.76
C LEU A 13 5.17 0.15 9.93
N ASP A 14 6.08 0.20 8.96
CA ASP A 14 6.47 -0.97 8.17
C ASP A 14 7.28 -1.97 9.00
N HIS A 15 8.22 -1.49 9.82
CA HIS A 15 8.97 -2.37 10.73
C HIS A 15 8.07 -3.07 11.76
N ASP A 16 7.14 -2.33 12.37
CA ASP A 16 6.13 -2.90 13.28
C ASP A 16 5.23 -3.91 12.56
N HIS A 17 5.04 -3.78 11.24
CA HIS A 17 4.36 -4.80 10.46
C HIS A 17 5.18 -6.06 10.36
N GLU A 18 6.42 -5.92 9.92
CA GLU A 18 7.33 -7.00 9.60
C GLU A 18 7.48 -7.94 10.81
N ILE A 19 7.66 -7.36 12.00
CA ILE A 19 7.68 -8.11 13.26
C ILE A 19 6.39 -8.93 13.44
N LYS A 20 5.21 -8.30 13.26
CA LYS A 20 3.91 -9.00 13.40
C LYS A 20 3.70 -10.08 12.34
N THR A 21 4.25 -9.90 11.15
CA THR A 21 4.18 -10.87 10.05
C THR A 21 5.04 -12.09 10.40
N LEU A 22 6.26 -11.84 10.89
CA LEU A 22 7.20 -12.86 11.36
C LEU A 22 6.62 -13.67 12.51
N GLU A 23 6.05 -13.01 13.53
CA GLU A 23 5.40 -13.66 14.68
C GLU A 23 4.23 -14.59 14.25
N LYS A 24 3.57 -14.26 13.13
CA LYS A 24 2.45 -15.03 12.59
C LYS A 24 2.88 -16.12 11.60
N GLY A 25 4.17 -16.23 11.30
CA GLY A 25 4.69 -17.15 10.27
C GLY A 25 4.16 -16.83 8.86
N GLN A 26 3.83 -15.57 8.59
CA GLN A 26 3.42 -15.10 7.27
C GLN A 26 4.65 -14.84 6.40
N PRO A 27 4.53 -14.88 5.06
CA PRO A 27 5.66 -14.55 4.18
C PRO A 27 6.03 -13.08 4.29
N ASP A 28 7.26 -12.72 3.91
CA ASP A 28 7.70 -11.33 4.00
C ASP A 28 6.84 -10.39 3.12
N PRO A 29 6.57 -9.15 3.57
CA PRO A 29 5.82 -8.20 2.79
C PRO A 29 6.52 -7.86 1.47
N THR A 30 5.86 -8.14 0.35
CA THR A 30 6.37 -7.79 -0.99
C THR A 30 6.15 -6.33 -1.35
N VAL A 31 5.24 -5.65 -0.65
CA VAL A 31 4.91 -4.23 -0.84
C VAL A 31 4.69 -3.60 0.54
N THR A 32 5.30 -2.46 0.77
CA THR A 32 5.31 -1.70 2.02
C THR A 32 4.76 -0.29 1.84
N MET A 33 4.53 0.44 2.93
CA MET A 33 4.10 1.83 2.84
C MET A 33 5.20 2.73 2.27
N VAL A 34 6.48 2.44 2.51
CA VAL A 34 7.63 3.15 1.92
C VAL A 34 7.62 3.09 0.39
N ASP A 35 7.17 1.99 -0.21
CA ASP A 35 7.13 1.84 -1.67
C ASP A 35 6.17 2.85 -2.34
N PHE A 36 5.10 3.25 -1.63
CA PHE A 36 4.19 4.31 -2.07
C PHE A 36 4.72 5.74 -1.85
N LEU A 37 5.74 5.92 -1.00
CA LEU A 37 6.44 7.20 -0.87
C LEU A 37 7.49 7.40 -1.97
N THR A 38 8.07 6.30 -2.45
CA THR A 38 9.17 6.31 -3.42
C THR A 38 8.69 6.09 -4.86
N GLY A 39 7.49 5.54 -5.06
CA GLY A 39 6.92 5.32 -6.38
C GLY A 39 5.43 4.97 -6.37
N THR A 40 4.99 4.34 -7.45
CA THR A 40 3.64 3.76 -7.57
C THR A 40 3.80 2.25 -7.76
N PRO A 41 3.75 1.48 -6.66
CA PRO A 41 3.84 0.02 -6.76
C PRO A 41 2.75 -0.51 -7.68
N GLU A 42 3.08 -1.53 -8.49
CA GLU A 42 2.10 -2.15 -9.36
C GLU A 42 1.09 -2.94 -8.53
N LYS A 43 -0.19 -2.79 -8.87
CA LYS A 43 -1.24 -3.59 -8.24
C LYS A 43 -1.21 -4.99 -8.84
N PRO A 44 -1.07 -6.05 -8.03
CA PRO A 44 -1.11 -7.41 -8.54
C PRO A 44 -2.49 -7.72 -9.15
N VAL A 45 -2.48 -8.34 -10.33
CA VAL A 45 -3.68 -8.82 -11.01
C VAL A 45 -3.77 -10.32 -10.78
N ILE A 46 -4.84 -10.77 -10.13
CA ILE A 46 -5.12 -12.19 -9.92
C ILE A 46 -6.08 -12.62 -11.03
N TYR A 47 -5.58 -13.35 -12.03
CA TYR A 47 -6.43 -14.00 -13.02
C TYR A 47 -7.00 -15.28 -12.41
N VAL A 48 -8.29 -15.56 -12.62
CA VAL A 48 -8.97 -16.77 -12.10
C VAL A 48 -8.95 -17.89 -13.15
N SER A 49 -8.07 -17.85 -14.14
CA SER A 49 -8.21 -18.70 -15.31
C SER A 49 -6.87 -19.10 -15.89
N ASP A 50 -6.21 -20.03 -15.21
CA ASP A 50 -5.78 -21.27 -15.86
C ASP A 50 -5.55 -22.39 -14.82
N PRO A 51 -6.04 -23.62 -15.07
CA PRO A 51 -5.79 -24.77 -14.20
C PRO A 51 -4.33 -25.25 -14.23
N SER A 52 -3.46 -24.62 -15.03
CA SER A 52 -2.04 -24.93 -15.17
C SER A 52 -1.10 -24.05 -14.33
N GLU A 53 -1.61 -23.02 -13.66
CA GLU A 53 -0.79 -22.18 -12.75
C GLU A 53 -0.59 -22.88 -11.40
N ASP A 54 0.68 -22.92 -10.96
CA ASP A 54 1.12 -23.49 -9.69
C ASP A 54 0.30 -22.91 -8.52
N GLU A 55 -0.19 -23.78 -7.64
CA GLU A 55 -0.92 -23.36 -6.44
C GLU A 55 -0.07 -22.47 -5.53
N GLU A 56 1.26 -22.64 -5.57
CA GLU A 56 2.21 -21.78 -4.88
C GLU A 56 2.24 -20.37 -5.45
N ASP A 57 2.24 -20.21 -6.78
CA ASP A 57 2.21 -18.90 -7.44
C ASP A 57 0.90 -18.16 -7.14
N LYS A 58 -0.23 -18.86 -7.15
CA LYS A 58 -1.53 -18.28 -6.75
C LYS A 58 -1.51 -17.82 -5.30
N LYS A 59 -0.90 -18.60 -4.40
CA LYS A 59 -0.75 -18.23 -2.98
C LYS A 59 0.15 -16.99 -2.83
N ASN A 60 1.26 -16.92 -3.57
CA ASN A 60 2.17 -15.79 -3.56
C ASN A 60 1.49 -14.51 -4.08
N LEU A 61 0.73 -14.60 -5.17
CA LEU A 61 -0.07 -13.47 -5.71
C LEU A 61 -1.13 -12.99 -4.71
N ARG A 62 -1.78 -13.90 -3.99
CA ARG A 62 -2.75 -13.53 -2.92
C ARG A 62 -2.06 -12.77 -1.79
N TRP A 63 -0.90 -13.22 -1.33
CA TRP A 63 -0.13 -12.50 -0.32
C TRP A 63 0.33 -11.14 -0.82
N HIS A 64 0.81 -11.05 -2.06
CA HIS A 64 1.19 -9.79 -2.68
C HIS A 64 0.01 -8.81 -2.69
N LEU A 65 -1.20 -9.26 -3.02
CA LEU A 65 -2.40 -8.43 -3.00
C LEU A 65 -2.78 -7.98 -1.58
N VAL A 66 -2.64 -8.87 -0.59
CA VAL A 66 -2.87 -8.52 0.83
C VAL A 66 -1.91 -7.42 1.27
N TYR A 67 -0.61 -7.55 0.98
CA TYR A 67 0.40 -6.55 1.35
C TYR A 67 0.20 -5.23 0.61
N TYR A 68 -0.10 -5.27 -0.69
CA TYR A 68 -0.46 -4.09 -1.47
C TYR A 68 -1.63 -3.33 -0.85
N ASN A 69 -2.74 -4.04 -0.55
CA ASN A 69 -3.94 -3.43 0.03
C ASN A 69 -3.70 -2.87 1.44
N ARG A 70 -2.90 -3.56 2.25
CA ARG A 70 -2.52 -3.08 3.58
C ARG A 70 -1.68 -1.81 3.50
N ALA A 71 -0.65 -1.79 2.65
CA ALA A 71 0.24 -0.66 2.48
C ALA A 71 -0.51 0.59 1.96
N ILE A 72 -1.32 0.44 0.89
CA ILE A 72 -2.09 1.57 0.35
C ILE A 72 -3.14 2.09 1.34
N THR A 73 -3.77 1.19 2.12
CA THR A 73 -4.74 1.58 3.17
C THR A 73 -4.03 2.31 4.31
N GLY A 74 -2.87 1.81 4.74
CA GLY A 74 -2.02 2.45 5.75
C GLY A 74 -1.63 3.86 5.34
N MET A 75 -1.20 4.05 4.09
CA MET A 75 -0.85 5.36 3.54
C MET A 75 -2.04 6.31 3.51
N ARG A 76 -3.20 5.84 3.04
CA ARG A 76 -4.44 6.65 3.04
C ARG A 76 -4.83 7.07 4.45
N ASN A 77 -4.77 6.16 5.42
CA ASN A 77 -5.09 6.45 6.81
C ASN A 77 -4.12 7.46 7.40
N LEU A 78 -2.82 7.31 7.15
CA LEU A 78 -1.80 8.26 7.59
C LEU A 78 -2.08 9.66 7.05
N PHE A 79 -2.35 9.80 5.75
CA PHE A 79 -2.67 11.10 5.16
C PHE A 79 -3.97 11.68 5.71
N ASN A 80 -5.01 10.87 5.89
CA ASN A 80 -6.28 11.35 6.45
C ASN A 80 -6.15 11.84 7.90
N GLN A 81 -5.23 11.28 8.68
CA GLN A 81 -4.98 11.71 10.06
C GLN A 81 -4.05 12.91 10.16
N THR A 82 -3.11 13.05 9.22
CA THR A 82 -2.04 14.05 9.27
C THR A 82 -2.35 15.32 8.49
N LEU A 83 -3.21 15.25 7.47
CA LEU A 83 -3.58 16.40 6.65
C LEU A 83 -4.68 17.20 7.35
N PRO A 84 -4.46 18.50 7.64
CA PRO A 84 -5.50 19.36 8.17
C PRO A 84 -6.68 19.48 7.19
N HIS A 85 -7.91 19.62 7.69
CA HIS A 85 -9.08 19.90 6.85
C HIS A 85 -8.89 21.12 5.96
N SER A 86 -8.15 22.13 6.43
CA SER A 86 -7.82 23.33 5.64
C SER A 86 -6.96 23.01 4.41
N PHE A 87 -6.06 22.02 4.49
CA PHE A 87 -5.29 21.54 3.35
C PHE A 87 -6.21 20.88 2.32
N LEU A 88 -7.15 20.06 2.77
CA LEU A 88 -8.11 19.39 1.89
C LEU A 88 -9.03 20.39 1.17
N SER A 89 -9.44 21.48 1.84
CA SER A 89 -10.25 22.55 1.20
C SER A 89 -9.49 23.40 0.17
N MET A 90 -8.16 23.33 0.15
CA MET A 90 -7.33 24.00 -0.86
C MET A 90 -7.05 23.11 -2.08
N LEU A 91 -7.43 21.83 -2.04
CA LEU A 91 -7.32 20.95 -3.20
C LEU A 91 -8.35 21.38 -4.25
N PRO A 92 -7.98 21.44 -5.54
CA PRO A 92 -8.94 21.66 -6.61
C PRO A 92 -10.04 20.60 -6.54
N GLU A 93 -11.31 21.01 -6.61
CA GLU A 93 -12.47 20.09 -6.63
C GLU A 93 -12.44 19.10 -7.82
N THR A 94 -11.52 19.31 -8.77
CA THR A 94 -11.31 18.48 -9.96
C THR A 94 -10.48 17.23 -9.68
N VAL A 95 -10.99 16.32 -8.85
CA VAL A 95 -10.52 14.92 -8.80
C VAL A 95 -11.55 13.95 -9.41
N SER A 96 -12.73 14.42 -9.82
CA SER A 96 -13.67 13.62 -10.61
C SER A 96 -13.86 14.23 -11.99
N LYS A 97 -12.97 13.88 -12.91
CA LYS A 97 -13.16 13.84 -14.38
C LYS A 97 -11.91 13.22 -15.02
N MET A 98 -11.54 12.01 -14.62
CA MET A 98 -10.83 11.15 -15.57
C MET A 98 -11.85 10.81 -16.66
N LYS A 99 -11.51 11.25 -17.86
CA LYS A 99 -12.30 11.18 -19.09
C LYS A 99 -12.93 9.79 -19.26
N SER A 100 -14.26 9.78 -19.33
CA SER A 100 -14.94 8.95 -20.33
C SER A 100 -14.53 9.49 -21.70
N MET A 101 -13.68 8.75 -22.40
CA MET A 101 -13.52 8.79 -23.86
C MET A 101 -13.42 7.36 -24.35
#